data_AF-A0AA35S774-F1
#
_entry.id   AF-A0AA35S774-F1
#
_cell.length_a   1.000
_cell.length_b   1.000
_cell.length_c   1.000
_cell.angle_alpha   90.00
_cell.angle_beta   90.00
_cell.angle_gamma   90.00
#
_symmetry.space_group_name_H-M   'P 1'
#
loop_
_entity.id
_entity.type
_entity.pdbx_description
1 polymer ?
#
loop_
_entity_poly.entity_id
_entity_poly.type
_entity_poly.pdbx_seq_one_letter_code
_entity_poly.pdbx_strand_id
1 'polypeptide(L)'
;MEANYVGSGRAAGKVRGLNALFGALQERANSFDAVAITSQILVPAGYHSDYFESNGEMVNPWGGVEAMLTHAVSTIFNVPSAHAPMLETQEIANADPGIVDPRMAAEGVSLALIQSVLKGLQRSPRIVSDLEGMNHPSIITAADVSCLVIPDGCVGLPVLAALEQGIPVISVKENRNLMRNNLADLPWAKGQLIPVDNYWEAAGVISALRAGIDPAAVRRPIPLSPVHWHL
;
A
#
# COMPACT_ATOMS: atom_id res chain seq x y z
N MET A 1 -13.40 16.24 -3.96
CA MET A 1 -13.90 14.89 -3.65
C MET A 1 -14.62 14.95 -2.32
N GLU A 2 -15.40 13.93 -1.96
CA GLU A 2 -16.04 13.82 -0.63
C GLU A 2 -15.57 12.55 0.02
N ALA A 3 -15.00 12.66 1.22
CA ALA A 3 -14.60 11.52 2.04
C ALA A 3 -15.81 10.91 2.75
N ASN A 4 -15.81 9.58 2.89
CA ASN A 4 -16.82 8.84 3.66
C ASN A 4 -16.21 7.57 4.25
N TYR A 5 -16.84 7.01 5.28
CA TYR A 5 -16.54 5.65 5.73
C TYR A 5 -17.60 4.67 5.21
N VAL A 6 -17.17 3.48 4.79
CA VAL A 6 -18.11 2.38 4.49
C VAL A 6 -18.42 1.58 5.75
N GLY A 7 -19.47 0.75 5.74
CA GLY A 7 -19.92 -0.02 6.90
C GLY A 7 -18.86 -0.94 7.53
N SER A 8 -17.79 -1.27 6.80
CA SER A 8 -16.64 -2.01 7.34
C SER A 8 -15.61 -1.14 8.08
N GLY A 9 -15.86 0.16 8.26
CA GLY A 9 -14.94 1.12 8.88
C GLY A 9 -13.78 1.58 7.98
N ARG A 10 -13.77 1.22 6.69
CA ARG A 10 -12.73 1.65 5.74
C ARG A 10 -13.04 3.05 5.21
N ALA A 11 -12.01 3.87 5.02
CA ALA A 11 -12.15 5.13 4.31
C ALA A 11 -12.40 4.88 2.81
N ALA A 12 -13.32 5.66 2.26
CA ALA A 12 -13.74 5.65 0.87
C ALA A 12 -14.23 7.06 0.51
N GLY A 13 -14.95 7.20 -0.60
CA GLY A 13 -15.60 8.46 -0.90
C GLY A 13 -16.18 8.55 -2.29
N LYS A 14 -16.53 9.78 -2.68
CA LYS A 14 -17.10 10.10 -3.98
C LYS A 14 -16.21 11.08 -4.72
N VAL A 15 -15.84 10.73 -5.95
CA VAL A 15 -15.15 11.63 -6.87
C VAL A 15 -16.19 12.38 -7.70
N ARG A 16 -16.11 13.71 -7.70
CA ARG A 16 -16.90 14.58 -8.59
C ARG A 16 -16.07 14.93 -9.82
N GLY A 17 -16.70 15.03 -11.00
CA GLY A 17 -16.00 15.41 -12.23
C GLY A 17 -15.12 14.33 -12.86
N LEU A 18 -15.28 13.06 -12.46
CA LEU A 18 -14.45 11.95 -12.96
C LEU A 18 -14.49 11.81 -14.49
N ASN A 19 -15.67 11.95 -15.10
CA ASN A 19 -15.83 11.87 -16.56
C ASN A 19 -15.07 12.99 -17.28
N ALA A 20 -15.02 14.20 -16.71
CA ALA A 20 -14.29 15.32 -17.29
C ALA A 20 -12.77 15.08 -17.20
N LEU A 21 -12.29 14.58 -16.06
CA LEU A 21 -10.89 14.17 -15.91
C LEU A 21 -10.53 13.08 -16.92
N PHE A 22 -11.35 12.04 -17.05
CA PHE A 22 -11.09 10.95 -17.97
C PHE A 22 -11.15 11.40 -19.43
N GLY A 23 -12.09 12.27 -19.79
CA GLY A 23 -12.15 12.90 -21.11
C GLY A 23 -10.86 13.66 -21.43
N ALA A 24 -10.39 14.50 -20.51
CA ALA A 24 -9.16 15.26 -20.70
C ALA A 24 -7.91 14.36 -20.84
N LEU A 25 -7.81 13.30 -20.03
CA LEU A 25 -6.71 12.33 -20.13
C LEU A 25 -6.79 11.54 -21.45
N GLN A 26 -7.98 11.17 -21.90
CA GLN A 26 -8.20 10.45 -23.14
C GLN A 26 -7.87 11.29 -24.37
N GLU A 27 -8.28 12.56 -24.41
CA GLU A 27 -7.96 13.51 -25.48
C GLU A 27 -6.45 13.75 -25.61
N ARG A 28 -5.72 13.57 -24.52
CA ARG A 28 -4.27 13.78 -24.41
C ARG A 28 -3.50 12.47 -24.30
N ALA A 29 -4.14 11.34 -24.59
CA ALA A 29 -3.50 10.03 -24.54
C ALA A 29 -2.19 10.03 -25.35
N ASN A 30 -1.17 9.35 -24.82
CA ASN A 30 0.19 9.29 -25.39
C ASN A 30 0.97 10.63 -25.41
N SER A 31 0.42 11.72 -24.86
CA SER A 31 1.14 13.01 -24.72
C SER A 31 1.73 13.25 -23.33
N PHE A 32 1.59 12.27 -22.43
CA PHE A 32 2.12 12.30 -21.07
C PHE A 32 2.56 10.89 -20.65
N ASP A 33 3.57 10.82 -19.78
CA ASP A 33 4.11 9.56 -19.24
C ASP A 33 3.70 9.31 -17.79
N ALA A 34 3.09 10.29 -17.13
CA ALA A 34 2.63 10.24 -15.74
C ALA A 34 1.55 11.28 -15.47
N VAL A 35 0.74 11.07 -14.43
CA VAL A 35 -0.37 11.98 -14.04
C VAL A 35 -0.27 12.35 -12.57
N ALA A 36 -0.04 13.64 -12.30
CA ALA A 36 -0.18 14.22 -10.97
C ALA A 36 -1.60 14.75 -10.79
N ILE A 37 -2.26 14.40 -9.69
CA ILE A 37 -3.61 14.87 -9.36
C ILE A 37 -3.54 15.64 -8.05
N THR A 38 -4.12 16.84 -8.03
CA THR A 38 -4.42 17.53 -6.78
C THR A 38 -5.89 17.86 -6.70
N SER A 39 -6.47 17.74 -5.52
CA SER A 39 -7.90 17.88 -5.33
C SER A 39 -8.23 18.25 -3.89
N GLN A 40 -9.22 19.12 -3.70
CA GLN A 40 -9.85 19.35 -2.39
C GLN A 40 -10.68 18.14 -1.98
N ILE A 41 -10.71 17.82 -0.69
CA ILE A 41 -11.40 16.65 -0.17
C ILE A 41 -12.28 17.07 1.00
N LEU A 42 -13.57 17.18 0.72
CA LEU A 42 -14.54 17.56 1.74
C LEU A 42 -14.61 16.47 2.80
N VAL A 43 -14.24 16.85 4.02
CA VAL A 43 -14.43 16.12 5.27
C VAL A 43 -15.34 16.93 6.20
N PRO A 44 -16.06 16.28 7.14
CA PRO A 44 -16.76 16.98 8.21
C PRO A 44 -15.83 17.92 8.99
N ALA A 45 -16.40 19.02 9.50
CA ALA A 45 -15.66 19.97 10.33
C ALA A 45 -15.08 19.25 11.57
N GLY A 46 -13.83 19.57 11.92
CA GLY A 46 -13.11 18.96 13.05
C GLY A 46 -12.27 17.73 12.68
N TYR A 47 -12.57 17.03 11.59
CA TYR A 47 -11.91 15.75 11.27
C TYR A 47 -10.39 15.84 11.07
N HIS A 48 -9.88 16.97 10.57
CA HIS A 48 -8.44 17.19 10.45
C HIS A 48 -7.77 17.16 11.83
N SER A 49 -8.32 17.89 12.80
CA SER A 49 -7.85 17.90 14.18
C SER A 49 -8.05 16.54 14.86
N ASP A 50 -9.26 15.98 14.75
CA ASP A 50 -9.61 14.68 15.35
C ASP A 50 -8.66 13.57 14.88
N TYR A 51 -8.28 13.56 13.61
CA TYR A 51 -7.36 12.56 13.05
C TYR A 51 -5.97 12.65 13.71
N PHE A 52 -5.37 13.83 13.76
CA PHE A 52 -4.06 14.01 14.38
C PHE A 52 -4.07 13.80 15.90
N GLU A 53 -5.16 14.21 16.58
CA GLU A 53 -5.34 14.03 18.02
C GLU A 53 -5.70 12.58 18.41
N SER A 54 -6.18 11.78 17.46
CA SER A 54 -6.56 10.37 17.70
C SER A 54 -5.39 9.47 18.12
N ASN A 55 -4.15 9.94 17.97
CA ASN A 55 -2.94 9.18 18.26
C ASN A 55 -2.93 7.80 17.56
N GLY A 56 -3.38 7.77 16.31
CA GLY A 56 -3.35 6.57 15.46
C GLY A 56 -4.56 5.66 15.55
N GLU A 57 -5.60 6.08 16.28
CA GLU A 57 -6.85 5.33 16.45
C GLU A 57 -7.92 5.69 15.40
N MET A 58 -7.74 6.79 14.67
CA MET A 58 -8.63 7.19 13.58
C MET A 58 -8.06 6.75 12.23
N VAL A 59 -8.91 6.13 11.41
CA VAL A 59 -8.60 5.86 9.99
C VAL A 59 -8.48 7.19 9.26
N ASN A 60 -7.47 7.36 8.40
CA ASN A 60 -7.35 8.58 7.59
C ASN A 60 -8.59 8.74 6.68
N PRO A 61 -9.40 9.82 6.85
CA PRO A 61 -10.67 9.93 6.14
C PRO A 61 -10.52 10.28 4.66
N TRP A 62 -9.48 11.00 4.26
CA TRP A 62 -9.28 11.45 2.87
C TRP A 62 -8.50 10.46 2.01
N GLY A 63 -7.55 9.72 2.59
CA GLY A 63 -6.67 8.83 1.83
C GLY A 63 -7.40 7.74 1.04
N GLY A 64 -8.56 7.29 1.51
CA GLY A 64 -9.36 6.28 0.82
C GLY A 64 -9.85 6.73 -0.57
N VAL A 65 -10.46 7.92 -0.66
CA VAL A 65 -11.00 8.43 -1.94
C VAL A 65 -9.88 8.83 -2.91
N GLU A 66 -8.75 9.33 -2.40
CA GLU A 66 -7.57 9.62 -3.23
C GLU A 66 -6.93 8.35 -3.82
N ALA A 67 -6.78 7.32 -2.99
CA ALA A 67 -6.27 6.02 -3.43
C ALA A 67 -7.19 5.41 -4.49
N MET A 68 -8.51 5.49 -4.32
CA MET A 68 -9.47 5.05 -5.33
C MET A 68 -9.31 5.80 -6.65
N LEU A 69 -9.18 7.13 -6.62
CA LEU A 69 -9.02 7.96 -7.83
C LEU A 69 -7.72 7.61 -8.58
N THR A 70 -6.59 7.62 -7.88
CA THR A 70 -5.28 7.34 -8.49
C THR A 70 -5.15 5.90 -8.97
N HIS A 71 -5.66 4.94 -8.19
CA HIS A 71 -5.73 3.56 -8.67
C HIS A 71 -6.52 3.47 -9.98
N ALA A 72 -7.70 4.10 -10.06
CA ALA A 72 -8.53 4.08 -11.26
C ALA A 72 -7.80 4.71 -12.47
N VAL A 73 -7.15 5.86 -12.28
CA VAL A 73 -6.38 6.52 -13.34
C VAL A 73 -5.22 5.64 -13.82
N SER A 74 -4.41 5.11 -12.89
CA SER A 74 -3.28 4.23 -13.27
C SER A 74 -3.75 2.98 -14.02
N THR A 75 -4.87 2.39 -13.58
CA THR A 75 -5.42 1.16 -14.17
C THR A 75 -5.98 1.39 -15.57
N ILE A 76 -6.72 2.48 -15.77
CA ILE A 76 -7.43 2.74 -17.03
C ILE A 76 -6.47 3.26 -18.11
N PHE A 77 -5.54 4.14 -17.73
CA PHE A 77 -4.67 4.83 -18.69
C PHE A 77 -3.26 4.21 -18.79
N ASN A 78 -2.93 3.19 -18.00
CA ASN A 78 -1.61 2.54 -17.98
C ASN A 78 -0.45 3.53 -17.80
N VAL A 79 -0.65 4.54 -16.95
CA VAL A 79 0.38 5.52 -16.59
C VAL A 79 0.53 5.56 -15.08
N PRO A 80 1.75 5.77 -14.56
CA PRO A 80 1.94 6.10 -13.16
C PRO A 80 1.11 7.34 -12.80
N SER A 81 0.31 7.23 -11.75
CA SER A 81 -0.40 8.37 -11.20
C SER A 81 -0.20 8.47 -9.70
N ALA A 82 -0.18 9.70 -9.21
CA ALA A 82 -0.04 10.00 -7.80
C ALA A 82 -0.89 11.23 -7.45
N HIS A 83 -1.32 11.28 -6.20
CA HIS A 83 -2.20 12.32 -5.69
C HIS A 83 -1.51 13.11 -4.58
N ALA A 84 -1.98 14.34 -4.42
CA ALA A 84 -1.72 15.16 -3.26
C ALA A 84 -3.00 15.91 -2.90
N PRO A 85 -3.40 15.94 -1.62
CA PRO A 85 -4.54 16.74 -1.21
C PRO A 85 -4.26 18.21 -1.51
N MET A 86 -5.32 18.93 -1.88
CA MET A 86 -5.29 20.39 -1.92
C MET A 86 -5.90 20.89 -0.62
N LEU A 87 -5.14 21.65 0.16
CA LEU A 87 -5.57 22.18 1.46
C LEU A 87 -6.80 23.08 1.25
N GLU A 88 -7.90 22.79 1.96
CA GLU A 88 -9.17 23.50 1.74
C GLU A 88 -9.12 24.96 2.20
N THR A 89 -8.40 25.24 3.29
CA THR A 89 -8.35 26.56 3.92
C THR A 89 -6.97 26.90 4.44
N GLN A 90 -6.71 28.20 4.65
CA GLN A 90 -5.49 28.71 5.26
C GLN A 90 -5.32 28.22 6.71
N GLU A 91 -6.42 27.98 7.42
CA GLU A 91 -6.41 27.44 8.78
C GLU A 91 -5.84 26.01 8.81
N ILE A 92 -6.32 25.14 7.92
CA ILE A 92 -5.82 23.77 7.78
C ILE A 92 -4.36 23.80 7.31
N ALA A 93 -4.02 24.68 6.37
CA ALA A 93 -2.66 24.81 5.86
C ALA A 93 -1.64 25.30 6.90
N ASN A 94 -2.10 26.06 7.88
CA ASN A 94 -1.27 26.59 8.97
C ASN A 94 -1.46 25.82 10.29
N ALA A 95 -2.20 24.71 10.29
CA ALA A 95 -2.41 23.91 11.48
C ALA A 95 -1.06 23.33 11.95
N ASP A 96 -0.80 23.46 13.25
CA ASP A 96 0.34 22.82 13.91
C ASP A 96 -0.23 21.70 14.80
N PRO A 97 -0.18 20.43 14.36
CA PRO A 97 -0.73 19.32 15.12
C PRO A 97 0.14 18.97 16.35
N GLY A 98 1.30 19.61 16.53
CA GLY A 98 2.19 19.37 17.65
C GLY A 98 2.77 17.96 17.65
N ILE A 99 2.57 17.21 18.74
CA ILE A 99 3.07 15.84 18.87
C ILE A 99 2.00 14.88 18.35
N VAL A 100 2.33 14.16 17.28
CA VAL A 100 1.45 13.18 16.64
C VAL A 100 2.02 11.76 16.72
N ASP A 101 1.17 10.75 16.49
CA ASP A 101 1.61 9.38 16.32
C ASP A 101 2.69 9.30 15.20
N PRO A 102 3.79 8.55 15.39
CA PRO A 102 4.86 8.43 14.39
C PRO A 102 4.39 8.01 12.99
N ARG A 103 3.28 7.26 12.89
CA ARG A 103 2.67 6.84 11.62
C ARG A 103 2.06 8.00 10.83
N MET A 104 1.72 9.09 11.50
CA MET A 104 1.18 10.32 10.90
C MET A 104 2.22 11.42 10.73
N ALA A 105 3.40 11.27 11.34
CA ALA A 105 4.40 12.34 11.40
C ALA A 105 4.78 12.88 10.02
N ALA A 106 4.91 12.00 9.02
CA ALA A 106 5.21 12.42 7.65
C ALA A 106 4.13 13.33 7.05
N GLU A 107 2.87 13.08 7.38
CA GLU A 107 1.73 13.90 6.96
C GLU A 107 1.70 15.22 7.73
N GLY A 108 1.90 15.19 9.05
CA GLY A 108 1.87 16.38 9.91
C GLY A 108 2.98 17.40 9.62
N VAL A 109 4.13 16.99 9.08
CA VAL A 109 5.23 17.90 8.71
C VAL A 109 5.23 18.33 7.24
N SER A 110 4.36 17.74 6.40
CA SER A 110 4.42 17.93 4.96
C SER A 110 3.57 19.12 4.49
N LEU A 111 4.24 20.23 4.20
CA LEU A 111 3.66 21.38 3.48
C LEU A 111 3.82 21.29 1.96
N ALA A 112 4.56 20.28 1.47
CA ALA A 112 4.99 20.15 0.08
C ALA A 112 4.24 19.05 -0.68
N LEU A 113 2.90 19.09 -0.63
CA LEU A 113 2.02 18.03 -1.12
C LEU A 113 2.25 17.78 -2.63
N ILE A 114 2.02 18.79 -3.47
CA ILE A 114 2.15 18.63 -4.93
C ILE A 114 3.60 18.52 -5.42
N GLN A 115 4.55 19.19 -4.76
CA GLN A 115 5.96 19.17 -5.14
C GLN A 115 6.56 17.77 -4.94
N SER A 116 6.15 17.08 -3.87
CA SER A 116 6.57 15.70 -3.61
C SER A 116 6.04 14.74 -4.68
N VAL A 117 4.78 14.91 -5.08
CA VAL A 117 4.17 14.14 -6.19
C VAL A 117 4.93 14.35 -7.49
N LEU A 118 5.21 15.59 -7.87
CA LEU A 118 5.93 15.91 -9.11
C LEU A 118 7.35 15.32 -9.10
N LYS A 119 8.07 15.45 -7.99
CA LYS A 119 9.41 14.88 -7.82
C LYS A 119 9.40 13.35 -7.91
N GLY A 120 8.40 12.70 -7.31
CA GLY A 120 8.25 11.24 -7.35
C GLY A 120 7.92 10.75 -8.75
N LEU A 121 6.92 11.35 -9.40
CA LEU A 121 6.49 10.95 -10.74
C LEU A 121 7.56 11.13 -11.80
N GLN A 122 8.42 12.15 -11.70
CA GLN A 122 9.58 12.32 -12.59
C GLN A 122 10.50 11.09 -12.64
N ARG A 123 10.52 10.28 -11.57
CA ARG A 123 11.35 9.07 -11.46
C ARG A 123 10.52 7.79 -11.38
N SER A 124 9.20 7.88 -11.57
CA SER A 124 8.31 6.72 -11.49
C SER A 124 8.57 5.75 -12.65
N PRO A 125 8.55 4.43 -12.40
CA PRO A 125 8.67 3.44 -13.46
C PRO A 125 7.42 3.49 -14.35
N ARG A 126 7.59 3.34 -15.66
CA ARG A 126 6.44 3.21 -16.58
C ARG A 126 5.72 1.89 -16.31
N ILE A 127 4.39 1.92 -16.41
CA ILE A 127 3.58 0.71 -16.40
C ILE A 127 3.66 0.09 -17.80
N VAL A 128 4.10 -1.17 -17.86
CA VAL A 128 4.13 -1.95 -19.10
C VAL A 128 3.12 -3.07 -18.98
N SER A 129 2.25 -3.19 -19.98
CA SER A 129 1.24 -4.26 -20.08
C SER A 129 1.48 -5.20 -21.27
N ASP A 130 2.47 -4.87 -22.11
CA ASP A 130 2.86 -5.69 -23.25
C ASP A 130 3.58 -6.97 -22.79
N LEU A 131 3.01 -8.12 -23.13
CA LEU A 131 3.53 -9.45 -22.79
C LEU A 131 4.89 -9.73 -23.43
N GLU A 132 5.15 -9.21 -24.64
CA GLU A 132 6.44 -9.42 -25.31
C GLU A 132 7.55 -8.64 -24.60
N GLY A 133 7.23 -7.45 -24.09
CA GLY A 133 8.12 -6.60 -23.32
C GLY A 133 8.55 -7.19 -21.97
N MET A 134 7.72 -8.02 -21.33
CA MET A 134 7.93 -8.50 -19.95
C MET A 134 9.26 -9.24 -19.72
N ASN A 135 9.85 -9.83 -20.76
CA ASN A 135 11.14 -10.52 -20.66
C ASN A 135 12.35 -9.57 -20.69
N HIS A 136 12.13 -8.27 -20.89
CA HIS A 136 13.21 -7.30 -20.94
C HIS A 136 13.83 -7.13 -19.55
N PRO A 137 15.17 -7.17 -19.39
CA PRO A 137 15.84 -7.18 -18.08
C PRO A 137 15.67 -5.90 -17.26
N SER A 138 15.13 -4.84 -17.85
CA SER A 138 14.81 -3.60 -17.14
C SER A 138 13.36 -3.56 -16.61
N ILE A 139 12.57 -4.60 -16.85
CA ILE A 139 11.20 -4.70 -16.35
C ILE A 139 11.22 -5.50 -15.06
N ILE A 140 10.45 -5.01 -14.09
CA ILE A 140 10.19 -5.71 -12.84
C ILE A 140 8.77 -6.24 -12.92
N THR A 141 8.64 -7.54 -12.74
CA THR A 141 7.38 -8.27 -12.67
C THR A 141 7.20 -8.84 -11.27
N ALA A 142 6.06 -9.49 -11.04
CA ALA A 142 5.86 -10.19 -9.78
C ALA A 142 6.79 -11.41 -9.60
N ALA A 143 7.34 -11.97 -10.68
CA ALA A 143 8.36 -13.03 -10.59
C ALA A 143 9.67 -12.55 -9.94
N ASP A 144 9.91 -11.23 -9.94
CA ASP A 144 11.07 -10.61 -9.30
C ASP A 144 10.84 -10.31 -7.81
N VAL A 145 9.64 -10.60 -7.28
CA VAL A 145 9.28 -10.37 -5.87
C VAL A 145 9.45 -11.65 -5.06
N SER A 146 10.51 -11.71 -4.25
CA SER A 146 10.80 -12.91 -3.44
C SER A 146 9.86 -13.09 -2.25
N CYS A 147 9.36 -12.00 -1.66
CA CYS A 147 8.41 -12.03 -0.55
C CYS A 147 7.77 -10.65 -0.34
N LEU A 148 6.62 -10.63 0.33
CA LEU A 148 5.96 -9.43 0.82
C LEU A 148 6.04 -9.37 2.35
N VAL A 149 6.38 -8.21 2.92
CA VAL A 149 6.35 -7.99 4.39
C VAL A 149 5.19 -7.06 4.73
N ILE A 150 4.34 -7.47 5.67
CA ILE A 150 3.16 -6.70 6.09
C ILE A 150 3.03 -6.62 7.62
N PRO A 151 2.39 -5.57 8.14
CA PRO A 151 1.80 -5.62 9.48
C PRO A 151 0.79 -6.77 9.58
N ASP A 152 0.73 -7.45 10.73
CA ASP A 152 -0.25 -8.52 10.92
C ASP A 152 -1.70 -8.00 10.82
N GLY A 153 -2.59 -8.78 10.20
CA GLY A 153 -3.98 -8.37 9.92
C GLY A 153 -4.17 -7.36 8.79
N CYS A 154 -3.10 -6.84 8.18
CA CYS A 154 -3.20 -5.93 7.03
C CYS A 154 -3.57 -6.67 5.75
N VAL A 155 -4.67 -6.28 5.10
CA VAL A 155 -5.12 -6.89 3.83
C VAL A 155 -5.46 -5.79 2.82
N GLY A 156 -4.80 -5.85 1.67
CA GLY A 156 -5.03 -4.98 0.52
C GLY A 156 -4.66 -5.68 -0.79
N LEU A 157 -4.76 -4.98 -1.92
CA LEU A 157 -4.47 -5.55 -3.24
C LEU A 157 -3.10 -6.24 -3.34
N PRO A 158 -1.99 -5.71 -2.78
CA PRO A 158 -0.70 -6.40 -2.82
C PRO A 158 -0.69 -7.75 -2.10
N VAL A 159 -1.43 -7.86 -0.98
CA VAL A 159 -1.54 -9.12 -0.20
C VAL A 159 -2.35 -10.15 -0.97
N LEU A 160 -3.45 -9.74 -1.60
CA LEU A 160 -4.29 -10.62 -2.42
C LEU A 160 -3.55 -11.08 -3.67
N ALA A 161 -2.79 -10.20 -4.32
CA ALA A 161 -1.96 -10.56 -5.46
C ALA A 161 -0.83 -11.53 -5.05
N ALA A 162 -0.18 -11.30 -3.91
CA ALA A 162 0.83 -12.21 -3.39
C ALA A 162 0.25 -13.59 -3.05
N LEU A 163 -0.95 -13.63 -2.46
CA LEU A 163 -1.70 -14.85 -2.18
C LEU A 163 -1.96 -15.64 -3.47
N GLU A 164 -2.56 -14.98 -4.47
CA GLU A 164 -2.90 -15.58 -5.77
C GLU A 164 -1.67 -16.12 -6.51
N GLN A 165 -0.54 -15.41 -6.42
CA GLN A 165 0.68 -15.73 -7.17
C GLN A 165 1.66 -16.63 -6.42
N GLY A 166 1.30 -17.12 -5.22
CA GLY A 166 2.19 -18.01 -4.45
C GLY A 166 3.38 -17.29 -3.80
N ILE A 167 3.40 -15.96 -3.78
CA ILE A 167 4.50 -15.17 -3.19
C ILE A 167 4.43 -15.30 -1.66
N PRO A 168 5.54 -15.64 -0.97
CA PRO A 168 5.58 -15.68 0.49
C PRO A 168 5.22 -14.34 1.13
N VAL A 169 4.36 -14.37 2.14
CA VAL A 169 3.94 -13.20 2.90
C VAL A 169 4.42 -13.35 4.35
N ILE A 170 5.27 -12.42 4.79
CA ILE A 170 5.80 -12.35 6.14
C ILE A 170 4.94 -11.35 6.93
N SER A 171 4.13 -11.83 7.86
CA SER A 171 3.29 -10.96 8.71
C SER A 171 3.99 -10.66 10.04
N VAL A 172 4.09 -9.37 10.39
CA VAL A 172 4.82 -8.91 11.58
C VAL A 172 3.84 -8.52 12.68
N LYS A 173 3.79 -9.33 13.76
CA LYS A 173 2.82 -9.16 14.86
C LYS A 173 3.02 -7.87 15.68
N GLU A 174 4.27 -7.45 15.88
CA GLU A 174 4.60 -6.23 16.62
C GLU A 174 4.03 -4.97 15.94
N ASN A 175 3.92 -4.95 14.61
CA ASN A 175 3.36 -3.81 13.89
C ASN A 175 1.82 -3.86 13.86
N ARG A 176 1.21 -3.16 14.82
CA ARG A 176 -0.24 -3.08 14.97
C ARG A 176 -0.85 -2.03 14.04
N ASN A 177 -2.08 -2.29 13.59
CA ASN A 177 -2.85 -1.41 12.73
C ASN A 177 -4.36 -1.51 13.05
N LEU A 178 -5.17 -0.66 12.42
CA LEU A 178 -6.62 -0.57 12.68
C LEU A 178 -7.44 -1.68 11.98
N MET A 179 -6.83 -2.45 11.07
CA MET A 179 -7.55 -3.53 10.40
C MET A 179 -7.77 -4.71 11.36
N ARG A 180 -8.95 -5.32 11.25
CA ARG A 180 -9.39 -6.44 12.10
C ARG A 180 -9.60 -7.71 11.28
N ASN A 181 -8.61 -8.06 10.47
CA ASN A 181 -8.64 -9.29 9.68
C ASN A 181 -7.84 -10.38 10.39
N ASN A 182 -8.33 -11.62 10.38
CA ASN A 182 -7.53 -12.78 10.73
C ASN A 182 -6.90 -13.34 9.45
N LEU A 183 -5.57 -13.21 9.31
CA LEU A 183 -4.87 -13.67 8.10
C LEU A 183 -5.02 -15.18 7.89
N ALA A 184 -5.20 -15.98 8.94
CA ALA A 184 -5.36 -17.43 8.82
C ALA A 184 -6.65 -17.85 8.10
N ASP A 185 -7.63 -16.95 7.95
CA ASP A 185 -8.88 -17.23 7.25
C ASP A 185 -8.73 -17.18 5.72
N LEU A 186 -7.60 -16.66 5.22
CA LEU A 186 -7.31 -16.64 3.78
C LEU A 186 -6.74 -17.99 3.31
N PRO A 187 -6.99 -18.40 2.06
CA PRO A 187 -6.63 -19.72 1.53
C PRO A 187 -5.13 -19.84 1.16
N TRP A 188 -4.24 -19.68 2.14
CA TRP A 188 -2.79 -19.77 1.94
C TRP A 188 -2.34 -21.16 1.52
N ALA A 189 -1.40 -21.22 0.58
CA ALA A 189 -0.62 -22.42 0.36
C ALA A 189 0.26 -22.72 1.59
N LYS A 190 0.65 -23.99 1.77
CA LYS A 190 1.52 -24.42 2.87
C LYS A 190 2.83 -23.64 2.85
N GLY A 191 3.15 -22.94 3.94
CA GLY A 191 4.39 -22.16 4.09
C GLY A 191 4.37 -20.81 3.38
N GLN A 192 3.25 -20.41 2.76
CA GLN A 192 3.14 -19.11 2.08
C GLN A 192 2.98 -17.95 3.08
N LEU A 193 2.16 -18.12 4.13
CA LEU A 193 2.10 -17.16 5.24
C LEU A 193 3.13 -17.53 6.31
N ILE A 194 4.01 -16.58 6.64
CA ILE A 194 5.08 -16.72 7.62
C ILE A 194 4.89 -15.66 8.71
N PRO A 195 4.15 -15.96 9.79
CA PRO A 195 4.01 -15.03 10.90
C PRO A 195 5.31 -14.95 11.70
N VAL A 196 5.74 -13.73 12.00
CA VAL A 196 6.91 -13.42 12.83
C VAL A 196 6.56 -12.42 13.91
N ASP A 197 7.32 -12.43 15.01
CA ASP A 197 6.97 -11.60 16.15
C ASP A 197 7.36 -10.12 15.95
N ASN A 198 8.48 -9.85 15.27
CA ASN A 198 9.02 -8.50 15.05
C ASN A 198 9.81 -8.40 13.73
N TYR A 199 10.28 -7.19 13.41
CA TYR A 199 11.04 -6.94 12.17
C TYR A 199 12.44 -7.56 12.15
N TRP A 200 13.03 -7.90 13.29
CA TRP A 200 14.32 -8.61 13.32
C TRP A 200 14.14 -10.06 12.85
N GLU A 201 13.07 -10.71 13.28
CA GLU A 201 12.69 -12.03 12.76
C GLU A 201 12.37 -11.97 11.26
N ALA A 202 11.62 -10.94 10.82
CA ALA A 202 11.35 -10.73 9.40
C ALA A 202 12.64 -10.64 8.56
N ALA A 203 13.63 -9.88 9.05
CA ALA A 203 14.94 -9.79 8.42
C ALA A 203 15.67 -11.15 8.38
N GLY A 204 15.54 -11.96 9.43
CA GLY A 204 16.05 -13.33 9.47
C GLY A 204 15.41 -14.23 8.42
N VAL A 205 14.08 -14.16 8.26
CA VAL A 205 13.34 -14.90 7.22
C VAL A 205 13.79 -14.46 5.82
N ILE A 206 13.87 -13.14 5.57
CA ILE A 206 14.36 -12.60 4.29
C ILE A 206 15.78 -13.10 4.00
N SER A 207 16.64 -13.15 5.01
CA SER A 207 18.02 -13.63 4.86
C SER A 207 18.06 -15.12 4.50
N ALA A 208 17.21 -15.94 5.12
CA ALA A 208 17.09 -17.35 4.80
C ALA A 208 16.59 -17.57 3.36
N LEU A 209 15.52 -16.87 2.96
CA LEU A 209 14.98 -16.91 1.60
C LEU A 209 16.04 -16.51 0.56
N ARG A 210 16.78 -15.42 0.81
CA ARG A 210 17.87 -14.96 -0.06
C ARG A 210 18.99 -16.00 -0.19
N ALA A 211 19.26 -16.77 0.85
CA ALA A 211 20.26 -17.83 0.86
C ALA A 211 19.75 -19.19 0.30
N GLY A 212 18.47 -19.28 -0.08
CA GLY A 212 17.85 -20.55 -0.49
C GLY A 212 17.67 -21.54 0.65
N ILE A 213 17.61 -21.04 1.89
CA ILE A 213 17.43 -21.85 3.11
C ILE A 213 15.96 -21.79 3.54
N ASP A 214 15.36 -22.94 3.79
CA ASP A 214 14.03 -23.02 4.42
C ASP A 214 14.08 -22.37 5.82
N PRO A 215 13.31 -21.29 6.10
CA PRO A 215 13.27 -20.67 7.42
C PRO A 215 12.93 -21.63 8.56
N ALA A 216 12.22 -22.74 8.30
CA ALA A 216 11.92 -23.75 9.31
C ALA A 216 13.16 -24.55 9.76
N ALA A 217 14.17 -24.70 8.89
CA ALA A 217 15.39 -25.46 9.20
C ALA A 217 16.25 -24.81 10.29
N VAL A 218 16.13 -23.50 10.47
CA VAL A 218 16.85 -22.73 11.49
C VAL A 218 16.08 -22.58 12.79
N ARG A 219 14.82 -23.03 12.87
CA ARG A 219 14.03 -23.03 14.10
C ARG A 219 14.44 -24.19 15.03
N ARG A 220 14.19 -24.03 16.33
CA ARG A 220 14.45 -25.05 17.36
C ARG A 220 13.23 -25.22 18.29
N PRO A 221 12.96 -26.45 18.76
CA PRO A 221 13.63 -27.70 18.37
C PRO A 221 13.33 -28.07 16.91
N ILE A 222 14.21 -28.85 16.27
CA ILE A 222 13.97 -29.31 14.89
C ILE A 222 12.78 -30.28 14.92
N PRO A 223 11.75 -30.10 14.07
CA PRO A 223 10.63 -31.04 14.01
C PRO A 223 11.10 -32.45 13.65
N LEU A 224 10.52 -33.46 14.31
CA LEU A 224 10.79 -34.86 13.97
C LEU A 224 10.28 -35.15 12.56
N SER A 225 11.15 -35.71 11.71
CA SER A 225 10.80 -36.15 10.36
C SER A 225 10.74 -37.68 10.31
N PRO A 226 9.66 -38.30 9.79
CA PRO A 226 9.60 -39.74 9.65
C PRO A 226 10.67 -40.22 8.67
N VAL A 227 11.45 -41.22 9.10
CA VAL A 227 12.48 -41.87 8.27
C VAL A 227 11.88 -43.14 7.68
N HIS A 228 11.67 -43.15 6.37
CA HIS A 228 11.24 -44.35 5.65
C HIS A 228 12.46 -45.04 5.05
N TRP A 229 12.74 -46.26 5.50
CA TRP A 229 13.73 -47.13 4.87
C TRP A 229 13.03 -47.89 3.74
N HIS A 230 13.45 -47.67 2.50
CA HIS A 230 13.10 -48.57 1.40
C HIS A 230 14.06 -49.77 1.46
N LEU A 231 13.53 -50.93 1.88
CA LEU A 231 14.16 -52.24 1.70
C LEU A 231 13.93 -52.74 0.28
#